data_AF-A0A8H6SJ88-F1
#
_entry.id   AF-A0A8H6SJ88-F1
#
_cell.length_a   1.000
_cell.length_b   1.000
_cell.length_c   1.000
_cell.angle_alpha   90.00
_cell.angle_beta   90.00
_cell.angle_gamma   90.00
#
_symmetry.space_group_name_H-M   'P 1'
#
loop_
_entity.id
_entity.type
_entity.pdbx_description
1 polymer ?
#
loop_
_entity_poly.entity_id
_entity_poly.type
_entity_poly.pdbx_seq_one_letter_code
_entity_poly.pdbx_strand_id
1 'polypeptide(L)'
;MSTDPLMSPTSPVAASPPTETDDPLSPGEEYDSEGGVLSGPPEPEPKPGLDGTPVRWYDADRTEPYTRIVPFQERHDTSVEFFYKPITLTALAVVLVIMAYTAMSQDVLEEGGDKRRIGVYAALSFFLVFSMLQFRDGPFIRPHPAFWRVVLGINMLYELAMVFLLFQDLPTARSLMLFLDPTLGVPLPEKSYADDCTLTPGVLWNAIDIFCLAHALGWFGKALILRDYWFCWILSVAFEMAEYSLQHQLPNFAECWWDHWILDVLLCNWLGTHLGMQVLAYFEVKPYSWRGLRQTRGLRSKAKRVMAQFSPHDFTKFEWGTARSFRNYVAVVMLLAVFLAAELSPFYLKSLLWMEPEHPIVIARLAFIFLCALPAVRELYQYTNDPRRAVRMGQHVWLLLATVATEILVIIKWTSSPHSGIPPLMSASKVVKMGWVVGGLALVVYPSAKFGVPGVRRWVRGKKDKAARRKAGKIE
;
A
#
# COMPACT_ATOMS: atom_id res chain seq x y z
N MET A 1 22.59 -72.69 -54.23
CA MET A 1 22.59 -72.60 -52.76
C MET A 1 23.18 -71.23 -52.42
N SER A 2 22.37 -70.17 -52.39
CA SER A 2 21.47 -69.75 -51.28
C SER A 2 22.28 -68.98 -50.22
N THR A 3 22.36 -67.64 -50.30
CA THR A 3 21.49 -66.58 -49.71
C THR A 3 21.94 -66.12 -48.31
N ASP A 4 22.31 -64.83 -48.26
CA ASP A 4 22.30 -63.84 -47.14
C ASP A 4 20.96 -63.78 -46.34
N PRO A 5 20.72 -62.91 -45.30
CA PRO A 5 21.48 -61.70 -44.84
C PRO A 5 21.50 -61.34 -43.31
N LEU A 6 22.25 -60.25 -42.98
CA LEU A 6 22.03 -59.15 -41.97
C LEU A 6 22.06 -59.49 -40.44
N MET A 7 22.44 -58.65 -39.47
CA MET A 7 22.78 -57.21 -39.32
C MET A 7 23.47 -56.97 -37.94
N SER A 8 24.15 -55.84 -37.76
CA SER A 8 24.90 -55.33 -36.58
C SER A 8 24.06 -54.89 -35.35
N PRO A 9 24.69 -54.69 -34.17
CA PRO A 9 24.19 -53.71 -33.18
C PRO A 9 25.23 -52.70 -32.64
N THR A 10 24.65 -51.60 -32.15
CA THR A 10 25.15 -50.27 -31.77
C THR A 10 25.55 -50.11 -30.28
N SER A 11 26.28 -49.01 -30.01
CA SER A 11 26.79 -48.45 -28.75
C SER A 11 25.84 -48.41 -27.52
N PRO A 12 26.39 -48.32 -26.28
CA PRO A 12 25.61 -48.38 -25.05
C PRO A 12 25.06 -47.02 -24.58
N VAL A 13 23.82 -47.04 -24.09
CA VAL A 13 23.14 -45.98 -23.34
C VAL A 13 23.39 -46.20 -21.84
N ALA A 14 23.73 -45.12 -21.14
CA ALA A 14 24.01 -45.10 -19.70
C ALA A 14 22.73 -45.25 -18.86
N ALA A 15 22.86 -46.04 -17.79
CA ALA A 15 21.81 -46.44 -16.86
C ALA A 15 21.55 -45.42 -15.74
N SER A 16 20.30 -45.30 -15.33
CA SER A 16 19.83 -44.71 -14.08
C SER A 16 19.63 -45.80 -13.00
N PRO A 17 19.90 -45.51 -11.71
CA PRO A 17 19.41 -46.34 -10.59
C PRO A 17 18.65 -45.48 -9.53
N PRO A 18 18.08 -46.05 -8.46
CA PRO A 18 16.75 -46.67 -8.45
C PRO A 18 15.79 -46.06 -7.41
N THR A 19 14.54 -46.50 -7.50
CA THR A 19 13.39 -46.32 -6.60
C THR A 19 13.54 -46.99 -5.23
N GLU A 20 13.04 -46.34 -4.16
CA GLU A 20 12.67 -46.97 -2.89
C GLU A 20 11.32 -46.45 -2.36
N THR A 21 10.37 -47.39 -2.30
CA THR A 21 9.34 -47.68 -1.28
C THR A 21 8.16 -46.74 -0.98
N ASP A 22 6.99 -47.36 -1.11
CA ASP A 22 5.62 -47.00 -0.73
C ASP A 22 5.41 -46.72 0.78
N ASP A 23 4.49 -45.81 1.12
CA ASP A 23 3.22 -46.21 1.75
C ASP A 23 2.17 -45.06 1.80
N PRO A 24 0.86 -45.37 1.86
CA PRO A 24 -0.23 -44.54 1.33
C PRO A 24 -1.08 -43.86 2.42
N LEU A 25 -1.91 -42.87 2.04
CA LEU A 25 -3.32 -42.64 2.50
C LEU A 25 -3.78 -41.19 2.25
N SER A 26 -4.54 -40.96 1.17
CA SER A 26 -5.91 -40.39 1.26
C SER A 26 -6.58 -40.32 -0.12
N PRO A 27 -7.90 -40.54 -0.20
CA PRO A 27 -8.57 -40.92 -1.43
C PRO A 27 -9.17 -39.74 -2.19
N GLY A 28 -9.05 -39.81 -3.51
CA GLY A 28 -10.11 -39.44 -4.44
C GLY A 28 -10.27 -37.97 -4.78
N GLU A 29 -9.55 -37.52 -5.82
CA GLU A 29 -10.13 -36.60 -6.80
C GLU A 29 -9.88 -37.17 -8.20
N GLU A 30 -10.97 -37.48 -8.89
CA GLU A 30 -11.01 -38.03 -10.24
C GLU A 30 -10.27 -37.11 -11.22
N TYR A 31 -9.36 -37.72 -11.99
CA TYR A 31 -8.77 -37.13 -13.18
C TYR A 31 -9.84 -37.05 -14.28
N ASP A 32 -10.41 -35.88 -14.49
CA ASP A 32 -10.98 -35.53 -15.81
C ASP A 32 -9.82 -35.09 -16.71
N SER A 33 -9.22 -36.08 -17.36
CA SER A 33 -8.46 -35.90 -18.58
C SER A 33 -9.45 -35.65 -19.73
N GLU A 34 -9.47 -34.42 -20.28
CA GLU A 34 -9.58 -34.15 -21.72
C GLU A 34 -9.56 -32.63 -22.00
N GLY A 35 -8.73 -32.22 -22.97
CA GLY A 35 -8.81 -30.90 -23.61
C GLY A 35 -7.77 -29.86 -23.17
N GLY A 36 -6.60 -29.89 -23.82
CA GLY A 36 -5.52 -28.93 -23.61
C GLY A 36 -5.80 -27.52 -24.15
N VAL A 37 -5.25 -26.52 -23.45
CA VAL A 37 -4.25 -25.56 -23.93
C VAL A 37 -3.50 -25.12 -22.68
N LEU A 38 -2.35 -25.76 -22.43
CA LEU A 38 -1.44 -25.34 -21.38
C LEU A 38 -0.79 -24.04 -21.83
N SER A 39 -0.98 -22.98 -21.04
CA SER A 39 -0.15 -21.78 -21.08
C SER A 39 1.31 -22.20 -21.10
N GLY A 40 2.03 -21.82 -22.15
CA GLY A 40 3.45 -22.10 -22.28
C GLY A 40 4.25 -21.58 -21.08
N PRO A 41 5.46 -22.12 -20.85
CA PRO A 41 6.38 -21.57 -19.86
C PRO A 41 6.57 -20.07 -20.11
N PRO A 42 6.76 -19.24 -19.06
CA PRO A 42 7.06 -17.83 -19.24
C PRO A 42 8.24 -17.70 -20.21
N GLU A 43 8.05 -17.00 -21.33
CA GLU A 43 9.13 -16.73 -22.27
C GLU A 43 10.29 -16.09 -21.49
N PRO A 44 11.51 -16.63 -21.59
CA PRO A 44 12.66 -16.01 -20.96
C PRO A 44 12.80 -14.59 -21.51
N GLU A 45 12.92 -13.61 -20.63
CA GLU A 45 13.14 -12.22 -21.03
C GLU A 45 14.34 -12.16 -21.99
N PRO A 46 14.18 -11.56 -23.19
CA PRO A 46 15.26 -11.47 -24.14
C PRO A 46 16.39 -10.66 -23.50
N LYS A 47 17.54 -11.33 -23.29
CA LYS A 47 18.74 -10.69 -22.77
C LYS A 47 19.32 -9.81 -23.89
N PRO A 48 19.51 -8.50 -23.66
CA PRO A 48 20.15 -7.65 -24.65
C PRO A 48 21.58 -8.13 -24.92
N GLY A 49 21.90 -8.38 -26.20
CA GLY A 49 23.20 -8.88 -26.65
C GLY A 49 23.27 -10.41 -26.64
N LEU A 50 22.89 -11.04 -27.76
CA LEU A 50 22.94 -12.50 -27.94
C LEU A 50 24.38 -13.07 -27.85
N ASP A 51 25.43 -12.23 -27.88
CA ASP A 51 26.84 -12.65 -27.91
C ASP A 51 27.74 -11.91 -26.90
N GLY A 52 27.17 -11.42 -25.78
CA GLY A 52 27.97 -10.79 -24.72
C GLY A 52 28.49 -9.37 -25.02
N THR A 53 28.08 -8.78 -26.16
CA THR A 53 28.32 -7.36 -26.47
C THR A 53 27.16 -6.50 -25.94
N PRO A 54 27.42 -5.52 -25.05
CA PRO A 54 26.37 -4.63 -24.57
C PRO A 54 25.88 -3.73 -25.70
N VAL A 55 24.61 -3.88 -26.09
CA VAL A 55 23.95 -3.02 -27.07
C VAL A 55 23.85 -1.60 -26.50
N ARG A 56 24.39 -0.61 -27.22
CA ARG A 56 24.26 0.79 -26.81
C ARG A 56 22.81 1.24 -27.01
N TRP A 57 22.32 2.14 -26.18
CA TRP A 57 20.90 2.51 -26.15
C TRP A 57 20.34 3.10 -27.47
N TYR A 58 21.20 3.59 -28.37
CA TYR A 58 20.84 4.06 -29.71
C TYR A 58 20.90 2.97 -30.79
N ASP A 59 21.58 1.85 -30.51
CA ASP A 59 21.70 0.71 -31.43
C ASP A 59 20.61 -0.36 -31.18
N ALA A 60 19.76 -0.13 -30.17
CA ALA A 60 18.65 -1.01 -29.85
C ALA A 60 17.55 -0.89 -30.91
N ASP A 61 17.24 -1.99 -31.59
CA ASP A 61 16.18 -2.06 -32.59
C ASP A 61 14.82 -1.72 -31.93
N ARG A 62 14.24 -0.58 -32.30
CA ARG A 62 12.97 -0.06 -31.74
C ARG A 62 11.74 -0.84 -32.21
N THR A 63 11.90 -1.76 -33.16
CA THR A 63 10.81 -2.61 -33.63
C THR A 63 10.58 -3.81 -32.71
N GLU A 64 11.62 -4.22 -31.99
CA GLU A 64 11.63 -5.35 -31.06
C GLU A 64 10.70 -5.11 -29.84
N PRO A 65 10.00 -6.14 -29.35
CA PRO A 65 9.04 -6.00 -28.25
C PRO A 65 9.70 -5.56 -26.92
N TYR A 66 10.99 -5.83 -26.71
CA TYR A 66 11.71 -5.45 -25.49
C TYR A 66 12.16 -3.98 -25.45
N THR A 67 12.17 -3.29 -26.59
CA THR A 67 12.54 -1.86 -26.71
C THR A 67 11.33 -0.94 -26.67
N ARG A 68 10.12 -1.49 -26.80
CA ARG A 68 8.87 -0.75 -26.61
C ARG A 68 8.71 -0.41 -25.13
N ILE A 69 8.82 0.87 -24.82
CA ILE A 69 8.39 1.40 -23.52
C ILE A 69 6.86 1.33 -23.51
N VAL A 70 6.32 0.18 -23.14
CA VAL A 70 4.90 0.07 -22.83
C VAL A 70 4.65 0.83 -21.53
N PRO A 71 3.66 1.75 -21.47
CA PRO A 71 3.22 2.29 -20.19
C PRO A 71 2.86 1.12 -19.26
N PHE A 72 3.00 1.31 -17.94
CA PHE A 72 2.63 0.35 -16.92
C PHE A 72 1.17 -0.12 -17.11
N GLN A 73 0.98 -1.14 -17.93
CA GLN A 73 -0.24 -1.88 -18.11
C GLN A 73 0.21 -3.33 -17.98
N GLU A 74 0.01 -3.88 -16.78
CA GLU A 74 0.02 -5.33 -16.62
C GLU A 74 -0.98 -5.91 -17.64
N ARG A 75 -0.60 -7.02 -18.28
CA ARG A 75 -1.42 -7.72 -19.28
C ARG A 75 -2.89 -7.73 -18.85
N HIS A 76 -3.79 -7.31 -19.74
CA HIS A 76 -5.23 -7.33 -19.46
C HIS A 76 -5.67 -8.75 -19.04
N ASP A 77 -6.29 -8.86 -17.86
CA ASP A 77 -6.89 -10.11 -17.39
C ASP A 77 -8.03 -10.49 -18.35
N THR A 78 -7.90 -11.65 -19.02
CA THR A 78 -8.85 -12.16 -20.01
C THR A 78 -10.21 -12.50 -19.41
N SER A 79 -10.32 -12.59 -18.07
CA SER A 79 -11.58 -12.86 -17.39
C SER A 79 -12.58 -11.69 -17.39
N VAL A 80 -12.11 -10.47 -17.70
CA VAL A 80 -12.93 -9.24 -17.74
C VAL A 80 -12.83 -8.50 -19.09
N GLU A 81 -12.47 -9.20 -20.17
CA GLU A 81 -12.25 -8.63 -21.50
C GLU A 81 -13.41 -7.76 -22.04
N PHE A 82 -14.66 -8.13 -21.71
CA PHE A 82 -15.85 -7.38 -22.09
C PHE A 82 -15.87 -5.94 -21.55
N PHE A 83 -15.25 -5.68 -20.39
CA PHE A 83 -15.21 -4.36 -19.75
C PHE A 83 -14.12 -3.44 -20.33
N TYR A 84 -13.15 -3.97 -21.08
CA TYR A 84 -12.12 -3.16 -21.75
C TYR A 84 -12.56 -2.64 -23.12
N LYS A 85 -13.82 -2.87 -23.54
CA LYS A 85 -14.35 -2.28 -24.76
C LYS A 85 -14.41 -0.75 -24.62
N PRO A 86 -13.98 0.02 -25.64
CA PRO A 86 -13.96 1.48 -25.58
C PRO A 86 -15.40 2.04 -25.63
N ILE A 87 -16.02 2.19 -24.46
CA ILE A 87 -17.39 2.73 -24.25
C ILE A 87 -17.28 4.15 -23.64
N THR A 88 -16.13 4.81 -23.71
CA THR A 88 -15.88 6.08 -23.00
C THR A 88 -16.79 7.22 -23.48
N LEU A 89 -17.00 7.36 -24.79
CA LEU A 89 -17.88 8.40 -25.37
C LEU A 89 -19.36 8.13 -25.07
N THR A 90 -19.80 6.88 -25.12
CA THR A 90 -21.18 6.50 -24.78
C THR A 90 -21.45 6.65 -23.29
N ALA A 91 -20.49 6.29 -22.42
CA ALA A 91 -20.58 6.55 -20.99
C ALA A 91 -20.65 8.06 -20.68
N LEU A 92 -19.83 8.88 -21.35
CA LEU A 92 -19.88 10.34 -21.23
C LEU A 92 -21.25 10.90 -21.63
N ALA A 93 -21.80 10.45 -22.78
CA ALA A 93 -23.11 10.89 -23.23
C ALA A 93 -24.22 10.54 -22.23
N VAL A 94 -24.23 9.31 -21.70
CA VAL A 94 -25.20 8.88 -20.67
C VAL A 94 -25.09 9.74 -19.41
N VAL A 95 -23.86 9.98 -18.92
CA VAL A 95 -23.63 10.81 -17.73
C VAL A 95 -24.10 12.25 -17.96
N LEU A 96 -23.79 12.85 -19.11
CA LEU A 96 -24.25 14.20 -19.45
C LEU A 96 -25.78 14.27 -19.56
N VAL A 97 -26.44 13.25 -20.13
CA VAL A 97 -27.91 13.19 -20.21
C VAL A 97 -28.53 13.07 -18.82
N ILE A 98 -27.99 12.22 -17.94
CA ILE A 98 -28.48 12.07 -16.56
C ILE A 98 -28.28 13.39 -15.79
N MET A 99 -27.12 14.04 -15.94
CA MET A 99 -26.86 15.34 -15.31
C MET A 99 -27.79 16.44 -15.85
N ALA A 100 -28.00 16.51 -17.16
CA ALA A 100 -28.92 17.48 -17.75
C ALA A 100 -30.36 17.23 -17.28
N TYR A 101 -30.80 15.98 -17.26
CA TYR A 101 -32.12 15.61 -16.75
C TYR A 101 -32.30 16.00 -15.28
N THR A 102 -31.34 15.65 -14.41
CA THR A 102 -31.40 15.99 -12.98
C THR A 102 -31.33 17.50 -12.74
N ALA A 103 -30.53 18.24 -13.50
CA ALA A 103 -30.41 19.69 -13.36
C ALA A 103 -31.62 20.47 -13.91
N MET A 104 -32.31 19.94 -14.93
CA MET A 104 -33.39 20.63 -15.65
C MET A 104 -34.80 20.13 -15.30
N SER A 105 -34.92 18.98 -14.61
CA SER A 105 -36.23 18.45 -14.19
C SER A 105 -36.74 19.14 -12.93
N GLN A 106 -37.91 19.75 -13.04
CA GLN A 106 -38.64 20.32 -11.90
C GLN A 106 -39.14 19.24 -10.93
N ASP A 107 -39.32 18.00 -11.39
CA ASP A 107 -39.77 16.87 -10.56
C ASP A 107 -38.69 16.41 -9.55
N VAL A 108 -37.42 16.72 -9.83
CA VAL A 108 -36.27 16.39 -8.96
C VAL A 108 -35.76 17.63 -8.22
N LEU A 109 -35.89 18.81 -8.84
CA LEU A 109 -35.38 20.08 -8.32
C LEU A 109 -36.42 21.20 -8.43
N GLU A 110 -37.41 21.23 -7.53
CA GLU A 110 -38.36 22.34 -7.43
C GLU A 110 -37.63 23.71 -7.41
N GLU A 111 -38.04 24.64 -8.26
CA GLU A 111 -37.54 26.02 -8.25
C GLU A 111 -37.82 26.72 -6.91
N GLY A 112 -36.76 27.18 -6.23
CA GLY A 112 -36.84 27.89 -4.94
C GLY A 112 -36.30 27.14 -3.71
N GLY A 113 -36.01 25.85 -3.79
CA GLY A 113 -35.41 25.06 -2.70
C GLY A 113 -33.89 25.24 -2.52
N ASP A 114 -33.32 24.75 -1.40
CA ASP A 114 -31.86 24.72 -1.20
C ASP A 114 -31.19 23.59 -2.00
N LYS A 115 -30.52 23.95 -3.11
CA LYS A 115 -29.98 23.01 -4.11
C LYS A 115 -28.50 22.68 -3.93
N ARG A 116 -27.84 23.24 -2.91
CA ARG A 116 -26.37 23.16 -2.76
C ARG A 116 -25.87 21.73 -2.62
N ARG A 117 -26.54 20.91 -1.80
CA ARG A 117 -26.14 19.51 -1.54
C ARG A 117 -26.22 18.64 -2.78
N ILE A 118 -27.29 18.78 -3.58
CA ILE A 118 -27.48 18.01 -4.81
C ILE A 118 -26.42 18.41 -5.85
N GLY A 119 -26.13 19.71 -5.99
CA GLY A 119 -25.06 20.18 -6.86
C GLY A 119 -23.68 19.61 -6.48
N VAL A 120 -23.37 19.55 -5.19
CA VAL A 120 -22.13 18.92 -4.68
C VAL A 120 -22.10 17.43 -5.01
N TYR A 121 -23.17 16.67 -4.74
CA TYR A 121 -23.21 15.24 -5.07
C TYR A 121 -23.09 14.97 -6.57
N ALA A 122 -23.72 15.78 -7.41
CA ALA A 122 -23.60 15.68 -8.86
C ALA A 122 -22.16 15.94 -9.33
N ALA A 123 -21.50 16.98 -8.82
CA ALA A 123 -20.12 17.30 -9.15
C ALA A 123 -19.14 16.19 -8.71
N LEU A 124 -19.28 15.68 -7.48
CA LEU A 124 -18.47 14.57 -6.98
C LEU A 124 -18.69 13.30 -7.81
N SER A 125 -19.94 12.97 -8.12
CA SER A 125 -20.28 11.79 -8.93
C SER A 125 -19.71 11.89 -10.34
N PHE A 126 -19.83 13.06 -10.98
CA PHE A 126 -19.24 13.29 -12.30
C PHE A 126 -17.72 13.14 -12.28
N PHE A 127 -17.05 13.71 -11.27
CA PHE A 127 -15.61 13.59 -11.12
C PHE A 127 -15.16 12.14 -10.90
N LEU A 128 -15.91 11.35 -10.11
CA LEU A 128 -15.59 9.94 -9.88
C LEU A 128 -15.79 9.10 -11.13
N VAL A 129 -16.83 9.37 -11.93
CA VAL A 129 -17.01 8.70 -13.24
C VAL A 129 -15.89 9.10 -14.21
N PHE A 130 -15.51 10.38 -14.25
CA PHE A 130 -14.36 10.83 -15.02
C PHE A 130 -13.08 10.08 -14.61
N SER A 131 -12.82 10.01 -13.30
CA SER A 131 -11.66 9.29 -12.73
C SER A 131 -11.68 7.81 -13.13
N MET A 132 -12.83 7.15 -12.99
CA MET A 132 -13.03 5.75 -13.39
C MET A 132 -12.67 5.50 -14.87
N LEU A 133 -13.06 6.41 -15.76
CA LEU A 133 -12.88 6.26 -17.20
C LEU A 133 -11.48 6.67 -17.68
N GLN A 134 -10.92 7.74 -17.13
CA GLN A 134 -9.74 8.43 -17.67
C GLN A 134 -8.45 8.18 -16.88
N PHE A 135 -8.53 7.82 -15.61
CA PHE A 135 -7.31 7.54 -14.85
C PHE A 135 -6.63 6.28 -15.37
N ARG A 136 -5.31 6.25 -15.24
CA ARG A 136 -4.50 5.13 -15.68
C ARG A 136 -4.69 3.94 -14.75
N ASP A 137 -4.45 2.74 -15.24
CA ASP A 137 -4.43 1.55 -14.38
C ASP A 137 -3.20 1.56 -13.47
N GLY A 138 -3.42 1.22 -12.21
CA GLY A 138 -2.37 0.97 -11.22
C GLY A 138 -1.95 -0.51 -11.18
N PRO A 139 -1.12 -0.91 -10.20
CA PRO A 139 -0.61 -2.29 -10.09
C PRO A 139 -1.66 -3.33 -9.68
N PHE A 140 -2.89 -2.91 -9.40
CA PHE A 140 -3.94 -3.79 -8.92
C PHE A 140 -5.01 -3.92 -10.00
N ILE A 141 -5.19 -5.16 -10.48
CA ILE A 141 -6.19 -5.50 -11.49
C ILE A 141 -7.53 -5.86 -10.82
N ARG A 142 -7.53 -6.27 -9.54
CA ARG A 142 -8.69 -6.83 -8.82
C ARG A 142 -9.07 -6.04 -7.58
N PRO A 143 -10.37 -5.87 -7.26
CA PRO A 143 -11.53 -6.57 -7.85
C PRO A 143 -11.84 -6.15 -9.29
N HIS A 144 -11.49 -4.92 -9.67
CA HIS A 144 -11.50 -4.43 -11.05
C HIS A 144 -10.61 -3.17 -11.17
N PRO A 145 -9.98 -2.85 -12.32
CA PRO A 145 -9.17 -1.64 -12.44
C PRO A 145 -9.97 -0.35 -12.22
N ALA A 146 -11.22 -0.31 -12.68
CA ALA A 146 -12.15 0.79 -12.44
C ALA A 146 -12.33 1.12 -10.94
N PHE A 147 -12.35 0.09 -10.07
CA PHE A 147 -12.44 0.31 -8.63
C PHE A 147 -11.22 1.09 -8.11
N TRP A 148 -10.01 0.70 -8.50
CA TRP A 148 -8.79 1.39 -8.06
C TRP A 148 -8.67 2.80 -8.64
N ARG A 149 -9.13 3.02 -9.87
CA ARG A 149 -9.23 4.37 -10.45
C ARG A 149 -10.21 5.25 -9.67
N VAL A 150 -11.33 4.71 -9.20
CA VAL A 150 -12.28 5.42 -8.32
C VAL A 150 -11.63 5.69 -6.95
N VAL A 151 -10.93 4.74 -6.36
CA VAL A 151 -10.17 4.95 -5.10
C VAL A 151 -9.16 6.09 -5.26
N LEU A 152 -8.42 6.13 -6.38
CA LEU A 152 -7.52 7.24 -6.70
C LEU A 152 -8.27 8.57 -6.85
N GLY A 153 -9.44 8.56 -7.51
CA GLY A 153 -10.33 9.72 -7.63
C GLY A 153 -10.81 10.25 -6.28
N ILE A 154 -11.24 9.36 -5.37
CA ILE A 154 -11.62 9.73 -4.00
C ILE A 154 -10.43 10.34 -3.27
N ASN A 155 -9.22 9.80 -3.44
CA ASN A 155 -8.02 10.39 -2.84
C ASN A 155 -7.71 11.78 -3.39
N MET A 156 -7.93 12.01 -4.69
CA MET A 156 -7.74 13.33 -5.28
C MET A 156 -8.75 14.33 -4.73
N LEU A 157 -10.02 13.94 -4.57
CA LEU A 157 -11.05 14.78 -3.94
C LEU A 157 -10.71 15.09 -2.48
N TYR A 158 -10.24 14.09 -1.73
CA TYR A 158 -9.80 14.26 -0.35
C TYR A 158 -8.62 15.22 -0.26
N GLU A 159 -7.61 15.07 -1.12
CA GLU A 159 -6.47 15.99 -1.17
C GLU A 159 -6.90 17.42 -1.51
N LEU A 160 -7.80 17.61 -2.48
CA LEU A 160 -8.35 18.93 -2.79
C LEU A 160 -9.09 19.55 -1.60
N ALA A 161 -9.84 18.74 -0.84
CA ALA A 161 -10.50 19.19 0.39
C ALA A 161 -9.49 19.55 1.48
N MET A 162 -8.42 18.77 1.64
CA MET A 162 -7.36 19.05 2.61
C MET A 162 -6.57 20.31 2.25
N VAL A 163 -6.26 20.52 0.96
CA VAL A 163 -5.66 21.77 0.47
C VAL A 163 -6.60 22.95 0.74
N PHE A 164 -7.89 22.81 0.49
CA PHE A 164 -8.86 23.86 0.81
C PHE A 164 -8.88 24.18 2.32
N LEU A 165 -8.94 23.16 3.18
CA LEU A 165 -8.89 23.30 4.63
C LEU A 165 -7.58 23.90 5.13
N LEU A 166 -6.47 23.63 4.47
CA LEU A 166 -5.17 24.25 4.78
C LEU A 166 -5.21 25.77 4.70
N PHE A 167 -6.09 26.37 3.88
CA PHE A 167 -6.27 27.81 3.83
C PHE A 167 -7.27 28.35 4.87
N GLN A 168 -8.07 27.48 5.51
CA GLN A 168 -9.05 27.88 6.54
C GLN A 168 -8.42 27.99 7.93
N ASP A 169 -8.89 28.93 8.74
CA ASP A 169 -8.61 28.96 10.18
C ASP A 169 -9.40 27.85 10.91
N LEU A 170 -8.91 27.46 12.09
CA LEU A 170 -9.48 26.34 12.84
C LEU A 170 -10.96 26.56 13.23
N PRO A 171 -11.39 27.74 13.74
CA PRO A 171 -12.80 28.02 13.97
C PRO A 171 -13.65 27.87 12.70
N THR A 172 -13.24 28.47 11.59
CA THR A 172 -13.95 28.32 10.30
C THR A 172 -14.02 26.87 9.85
N ALA A 173 -12.93 26.11 9.99
CA ALA A 173 -12.91 24.69 9.65
C ALA A 173 -13.92 23.88 10.48
N ARG A 174 -14.04 24.14 11.78
CA ARG A 174 -15.06 23.54 12.66
C ARG A 174 -16.47 23.89 12.20
N SER A 175 -16.73 25.16 11.84
CA SER A 175 -18.02 25.56 11.28
C SER A 175 -18.32 24.90 9.94
N LEU A 176 -17.30 24.66 9.11
CA LEU A 176 -17.46 23.94 7.84
C LEU A 176 -17.84 22.46 8.04
N MET A 177 -17.37 21.83 9.12
CA MET A 177 -17.76 20.45 9.44
C MET A 177 -19.27 20.30 9.68
N LEU A 178 -19.97 21.37 10.09
CA LEU A 178 -21.43 21.37 10.27
C LEU A 178 -22.21 21.12 8.96
N PHE A 179 -21.60 21.38 7.80
CA PHE A 179 -22.21 21.03 6.52
C PHE A 179 -22.17 19.53 6.24
N LEU A 180 -21.22 18.81 6.85
CA LEU A 180 -21.08 17.36 6.74
C LEU A 180 -21.96 16.66 7.77
N ASP A 181 -21.89 17.09 9.03
CA ASP A 181 -22.70 16.57 10.11
C ASP A 181 -23.12 17.71 11.07
N PRO A 182 -24.43 17.98 11.24
CA PRO A 182 -24.91 19.05 12.11
C PRO A 182 -24.67 18.82 13.61
N THR A 183 -24.29 17.60 14.02
CA THR A 183 -24.00 17.26 15.43
C THR A 183 -22.60 17.66 15.87
N LEU A 184 -21.72 18.03 14.92
CA LEU A 184 -20.35 18.47 15.19
C LEU A 184 -20.31 19.91 15.74
N GLY A 185 -19.10 20.42 15.98
CA GLY A 185 -18.89 21.81 16.44
C GLY A 185 -19.03 22.01 17.95
N VAL A 186 -19.12 20.93 18.71
CA VAL A 186 -19.16 20.94 20.18
C VAL A 186 -17.84 20.38 20.73
N PRO A 187 -17.17 21.07 21.68
CA PRO A 187 -15.97 20.55 22.32
C PRO A 187 -16.23 19.21 23.02
N LEU A 188 -15.33 18.24 22.81
CA LEU A 188 -15.40 16.92 23.45
C LEU A 188 -14.73 16.94 24.83
N PRO A 189 -15.22 16.13 25.79
CA PRO A 189 -14.54 15.96 27.07
C PRO A 189 -13.16 15.33 26.86
N GLU A 190 -12.16 15.79 27.61
CA GLU A 190 -10.86 15.13 27.65
C GLU A 190 -11.00 13.75 28.28
N LYS A 191 -10.49 12.72 27.59
CA LYS A 191 -10.49 11.34 28.06
C LYS A 191 -9.04 10.85 28.17
N SER A 192 -8.67 10.45 29.38
CA SER A 192 -7.44 9.73 29.71
C SER A 192 -7.80 8.26 29.97
N TYR A 193 -6.98 7.34 29.48
CA TYR A 193 -7.16 5.90 29.73
C TYR A 193 -6.23 5.38 30.84
N ALA A 194 -5.36 6.25 31.36
CA ALA A 194 -4.41 5.95 32.42
C ALA A 194 -4.90 6.32 33.84
N ASP A 195 -6.21 6.42 34.05
CA ASP A 195 -6.78 6.87 35.32
C ASP A 195 -6.63 5.83 36.46
N ASP A 196 -6.75 4.54 36.14
CA ASP A 196 -6.47 3.42 37.04
C ASP A 196 -5.69 2.31 36.32
N CYS A 197 -4.41 2.17 36.65
CA CYS A 197 -3.52 1.17 36.07
C CYS A 197 -3.30 -0.06 36.96
N THR A 198 -4.17 -0.31 37.94
CA THR A 198 -4.07 -1.50 38.78
C THR A 198 -4.36 -2.78 38.00
N LEU A 199 -3.55 -3.82 38.22
CA LEU A 199 -3.72 -5.12 37.57
C LEU A 199 -4.77 -5.98 38.29
N THR A 200 -6.00 -5.46 38.41
CA THR A 200 -7.14 -6.21 38.94
C THR A 200 -7.96 -6.80 37.80
N PRO A 201 -8.62 -7.97 37.96
CA PRO A 201 -9.42 -8.58 36.90
C PRO A 201 -10.51 -7.66 36.35
N GLY A 202 -11.11 -6.81 37.18
CA GLY A 202 -12.14 -5.86 36.76
C GLY A 202 -11.60 -4.76 35.84
N VAL A 203 -10.45 -4.17 36.19
CA VAL A 203 -9.79 -3.13 35.37
C VAL A 203 -9.32 -3.72 34.04
N LEU A 204 -8.70 -4.91 34.07
CA LEU A 204 -8.26 -5.62 32.86
C LEU A 204 -9.44 -5.96 31.93
N TRP A 205 -10.57 -6.41 32.47
CA TRP A 205 -11.75 -6.70 31.66
C TRP A 205 -12.33 -5.44 31.00
N ASN A 206 -12.33 -4.31 31.71
CA ASN A 206 -12.82 -3.04 31.18
C ASN A 206 -11.89 -2.44 30.13
N ALA A 207 -10.59 -2.78 30.14
CA ALA A 207 -9.64 -2.36 29.13
C ALA A 207 -9.71 -3.18 27.83
N ILE A 208 -10.26 -4.40 27.88
CA ILE A 208 -10.52 -5.19 26.67
C ILE A 208 -11.81 -4.68 26.02
N ASP A 209 -11.67 -3.67 25.17
CA ASP A 209 -12.79 -2.99 24.53
C ASP A 209 -12.68 -2.99 22.99
N ILE A 210 -13.41 -2.09 22.34
CA ILE A 210 -13.42 -1.92 20.88
C ILE A 210 -12.03 -1.53 20.33
N PHE A 211 -11.16 -0.88 21.12
CA PHE A 211 -9.82 -0.49 20.72
C PHE A 211 -8.90 -1.71 20.57
N CYS A 212 -9.04 -2.74 21.41
CA CYS A 212 -8.35 -4.03 21.21
C CYS A 212 -8.65 -4.64 19.84
N LEU A 213 -9.93 -4.65 19.45
CA LEU A 213 -10.35 -5.14 18.14
C LEU A 213 -9.81 -4.23 17.02
N ALA A 214 -9.86 -2.91 17.21
CA ALA A 214 -9.33 -1.95 16.25
C ALA A 214 -7.82 -2.10 16.04
N HIS A 215 -7.06 -2.35 17.10
CA HIS A 215 -5.63 -2.66 17.03
C HIS A 215 -5.39 -3.95 16.26
N ALA A 216 -6.03 -5.06 16.65
CA ALA A 216 -5.86 -6.34 15.95
C ALA A 216 -6.22 -6.24 14.45
N LEU A 217 -7.33 -5.61 14.10
CA LEU A 217 -7.74 -5.42 12.70
C LEU A 217 -6.84 -4.44 11.95
N GLY A 218 -6.40 -3.36 12.61
CA GLY A 218 -5.46 -2.39 12.05
C GLY A 218 -4.13 -3.04 11.69
N TRP A 219 -3.57 -3.84 12.59
CA TRP A 219 -2.31 -4.56 12.37
C TRP A 219 -2.43 -5.69 11.35
N PHE A 220 -3.59 -6.35 11.29
CA PHE A 220 -3.92 -7.23 10.18
C PHE A 220 -3.87 -6.48 8.84
N GLY A 221 -4.52 -5.33 8.72
CA GLY A 221 -4.49 -4.49 7.52
C GLY A 221 -3.08 -4.02 7.15
N LYS A 222 -2.29 -3.57 8.14
CA LYS A 222 -0.90 -3.14 7.96
C LYS A 222 -0.02 -4.26 7.40
N ALA A 223 -0.19 -5.49 7.90
CA ALA A 223 0.52 -6.64 7.38
C ALA A 223 0.18 -6.89 5.90
N LEU A 224 -1.08 -6.74 5.49
CA LEU A 224 -1.48 -6.88 4.08
C LEU A 224 -0.86 -5.81 3.17
N ILE A 225 -0.64 -4.60 3.69
CA ILE A 225 -0.03 -3.51 2.93
C ILE A 225 1.50 -3.67 2.84
N LEU A 226 2.18 -3.84 3.98
CA LEU A 226 3.65 -3.84 4.05
C LEU A 226 4.28 -5.16 3.61
N ARG A 227 3.55 -6.26 3.80
CA ARG A 227 3.95 -7.64 3.45
C ARG A 227 5.29 -8.08 4.03
N ASP A 228 5.68 -7.49 5.16
CA ASP A 228 6.92 -7.77 5.87
C ASP A 228 6.69 -7.76 7.38
N TYR A 229 6.96 -8.90 8.02
CA TYR A 229 6.73 -9.10 9.46
C TYR A 229 7.57 -8.15 10.32
N TRP A 230 8.83 -7.92 9.95
CA TRP A 230 9.73 -7.09 10.73
C TRP A 230 9.36 -5.61 10.63
N PHE A 231 8.88 -5.16 9.47
CA PHE A 231 8.43 -3.79 9.31
C PHE A 231 7.19 -3.51 10.15
N CYS A 232 6.25 -4.46 10.22
CA CYS A 232 5.10 -4.38 11.11
C CYS A 232 5.55 -4.29 12.58
N TRP A 233 6.49 -5.13 13.02
CA TRP A 233 7.02 -5.06 14.39
C TRP A 233 7.70 -3.71 14.71
N ILE A 234 8.53 -3.21 13.80
CA ILE A 234 9.20 -1.92 13.97
C ILE A 234 8.16 -0.80 14.09
N LEU A 235 7.16 -0.80 13.21
CA LEU A 235 6.08 0.20 13.28
C LEU A 235 5.25 0.05 14.55
N SER A 236 5.00 -1.16 15.03
CA SER A 236 4.19 -1.39 16.23
C SER A 236 4.85 -0.77 17.44
N VAL A 237 6.12 -1.06 17.64
CA VAL A 237 6.89 -0.45 18.72
C VAL A 237 7.06 1.07 18.51
N ALA A 238 7.26 1.52 17.27
CA ALA A 238 7.41 2.94 16.98
C ALA A 238 6.12 3.75 17.22
N PHE A 239 4.95 3.15 17.01
CA PHE A 239 3.66 3.76 17.27
C PHE A 239 3.45 3.97 18.77
N GLU A 240 3.66 2.96 19.61
CA GLU A 240 3.61 3.12 21.08
C GLU A 240 4.60 4.19 21.59
N MET A 241 5.82 4.19 21.05
CA MET A 241 6.80 5.22 21.40
C MET A 241 6.32 6.62 20.99
N ALA A 242 5.62 6.75 19.87
CA ALA A 242 5.04 8.01 19.44
C ALA A 242 3.96 8.46 20.43
N GLU A 243 3.05 7.57 20.84
CA GLU A 243 1.99 7.86 21.82
C GLU A 243 2.55 8.31 23.17
N TYR A 244 3.50 7.54 23.74
CA TYR A 244 4.21 7.96 24.95
C TYR A 244 4.84 9.35 24.82
N SER A 245 5.44 9.62 23.66
CA SER A 245 6.11 10.90 23.44
C SER A 245 5.13 12.06 23.23
N LEU A 246 3.90 11.79 22.78
CA LEU A 246 2.89 12.77 22.39
C LEU A 246 1.71 12.89 23.36
N GLN A 247 1.67 12.09 24.44
CA GLN A 247 0.63 12.18 25.49
C GLN A 247 0.50 13.55 26.15
N HIS A 248 1.57 14.36 26.10
CA HIS A 248 1.55 15.75 26.59
C HIS A 248 0.78 16.70 25.65
N GLN A 249 0.58 16.33 24.38
CA GLN A 249 -0.23 17.09 23.42
C GLN A 249 -1.67 16.60 23.43
N LEU A 250 -1.87 15.28 23.46
CA LEU A 250 -3.19 14.65 23.42
C LEU A 250 -3.35 13.71 24.63
N PRO A 251 -4.24 14.02 25.59
CA PRO A 251 -4.52 13.15 26.74
C PRO A 251 -5.01 11.75 26.36
N ASN A 252 -5.58 11.59 25.15
CA ASN A 252 -6.00 10.29 24.64
C ASN A 252 -4.86 9.28 24.51
N PHE A 253 -3.61 9.72 24.36
CA PHE A 253 -2.45 8.82 24.30
C PHE A 253 -1.92 8.43 25.68
N ALA A 254 -2.51 8.95 26.76
CA ALA A 254 -2.16 8.53 28.11
C ALA A 254 -2.87 7.23 28.44
N GLU A 255 -2.16 6.11 28.26
CA GLU A 255 -2.63 4.76 28.58
C GLU A 255 -1.69 4.09 29.60
N CYS A 256 -2.13 2.99 30.18
CA CYS A 256 -1.35 2.29 31.18
C CYS A 256 -0.12 1.61 30.56
N TRP A 257 0.95 1.44 31.34
CA TRP A 257 2.18 0.83 30.80
C TRP A 257 1.96 -0.60 30.28
N TRP A 258 1.06 -1.36 30.92
CA TRP A 258 0.72 -2.71 30.50
C TRP A 258 -0.23 -2.72 29.30
N ASP A 259 -0.95 -1.63 29.06
CA ASP A 259 -1.83 -1.46 27.89
C ASP A 259 -0.95 -1.37 26.64
N HIS A 260 -0.10 -0.35 26.57
CA HIS A 260 0.90 -0.14 25.52
C HIS A 260 1.74 -1.40 25.21
N TRP A 261 2.40 -1.98 26.21
CA TRP A 261 3.40 -3.03 25.95
C TRP A 261 2.80 -4.43 25.89
N ILE A 262 1.83 -4.75 26.75
CA ILE A 262 1.30 -6.12 26.83
C ILE A 262 0.07 -6.24 25.95
N LEU A 263 -0.94 -5.39 26.16
CA LEU A 263 -2.21 -5.51 25.45
C LEU A 263 -2.05 -5.12 23.97
N ASP A 264 -1.41 -4.00 23.69
CA ASP A 264 -1.25 -3.50 22.33
C ASP A 264 -0.12 -4.21 21.61
N VAL A 265 1.15 -3.97 21.97
CA VAL A 265 2.29 -4.55 21.21
C VAL A 265 2.28 -6.07 21.19
N LEU A 266 2.23 -6.72 22.36
CA LEU A 266 2.45 -8.16 22.47
C LEU A 266 1.20 -9.00 22.14
N LEU A 267 -0.01 -8.48 22.37
CA LEU A 267 -1.25 -9.23 22.11
C LEU A 267 -1.94 -8.75 20.84
N CYS A 268 -2.57 -7.58 20.83
CA CYS A 268 -3.42 -7.11 19.72
C CYS A 268 -2.61 -6.91 18.43
N ASN A 269 -1.52 -6.16 18.49
CA ASN A 269 -0.69 -5.80 17.35
C ASN A 269 0.02 -7.03 16.78
N TRP A 270 0.59 -7.87 17.65
CA TRP A 270 1.20 -9.12 17.26
C TRP A 270 0.18 -10.09 16.64
N LEU A 271 -0.99 -10.28 17.25
CA LEU A 271 -2.04 -11.17 16.76
C LEU A 271 -2.50 -10.74 15.35
N GLY A 272 -2.80 -9.44 15.18
CA GLY A 272 -3.16 -8.88 13.88
C GLY A 272 -2.08 -9.11 12.83
N THR A 273 -0.83 -8.78 13.18
CA THR A 273 0.32 -8.99 12.29
C THR A 273 0.50 -10.47 11.94
N HIS A 274 0.42 -11.37 12.92
CA HIS A 274 0.57 -12.81 12.71
C HIS A 274 -0.50 -13.35 11.77
N LEU A 275 -1.78 -13.05 12.03
CA LEU A 275 -2.89 -13.46 11.17
C LEU A 275 -2.75 -12.89 9.76
N GLY A 276 -2.33 -11.62 9.65
CA GLY A 276 -2.06 -10.99 8.35
C GLY A 276 -0.98 -11.74 7.58
N MET A 277 0.16 -12.04 8.22
CA MET A 277 1.24 -12.80 7.59
C MET A 277 0.82 -14.22 7.19
N GLN A 278 -0.01 -14.90 7.98
CA GLN A 278 -0.55 -16.22 7.62
C GLN A 278 -1.44 -16.14 6.37
N VAL A 279 -2.28 -15.11 6.27
CA VAL A 279 -3.08 -14.84 5.08
C VAL A 279 -2.19 -14.56 3.86
N LEU A 280 -1.11 -13.78 4.02
CA LEU A 280 -0.13 -13.56 2.96
C LEU A 280 0.52 -14.87 2.50
N ALA A 281 0.99 -15.71 3.43
CA ALA A 281 1.62 -16.99 3.11
C ALA A 281 0.66 -17.95 2.40
N TYR A 282 -0.60 -18.00 2.84
CA TYR A 282 -1.62 -18.81 2.18
C TYR A 282 -1.85 -18.42 0.73
N PHE A 283 -1.85 -17.12 0.42
CA PHE A 283 -2.05 -16.62 -0.94
C PHE A 283 -0.78 -16.70 -1.80
N GLU A 284 0.42 -16.51 -1.23
CA GLU A 284 1.71 -16.64 -1.93
C GLU A 284 1.94 -18.07 -2.45
N VAL A 285 1.54 -19.09 -1.67
CA VAL A 285 1.72 -20.51 -2.02
C VAL A 285 0.76 -20.98 -3.11
N LYS A 286 -0.31 -20.23 -3.42
CA LYS A 286 -1.32 -20.63 -4.40
C LYS A 286 -1.10 -19.99 -5.77
N PRO A 287 -0.56 -20.73 -6.76
CA PRO A 287 -0.55 -20.24 -8.13
C PRO A 287 -1.98 -20.20 -8.65
N TYR A 288 -2.45 -19.03 -9.04
CA TYR A 288 -3.79 -18.89 -9.62
C TYR A 288 -3.74 -18.93 -11.15
N SER A 289 -4.31 -19.98 -11.76
CA SER A 289 -4.63 -20.00 -13.19
C SER A 289 -6.10 -19.60 -13.39
N TRP A 290 -6.35 -18.35 -13.76
CA TRP A 290 -7.71 -17.84 -13.92
C TRP A 290 -8.27 -18.15 -15.33
N ARG A 291 -9.10 -19.19 -15.44
CA ARG A 291 -9.95 -19.45 -16.65
C ARG A 291 -11.01 -18.35 -16.77
N GLY A 292 -11.73 -18.11 -17.88
CA GLY A 292 -12.78 -17.06 -18.00
C GLY A 292 -14.17 -17.45 -17.43
N LEU A 293 -15.05 -16.49 -17.05
CA LEU A 293 -16.39 -16.78 -16.47
C LEU A 293 -17.27 -17.67 -17.37
N ARG A 294 -17.11 -17.52 -18.68
CA ARG A 294 -17.76 -18.37 -19.70
C ARG A 294 -17.27 -19.83 -19.70
N GLN A 295 -16.06 -20.07 -19.20
CA GLN A 295 -15.44 -21.40 -19.14
C GLN A 295 -15.77 -22.14 -17.83
N THR A 296 -16.40 -21.49 -16.85
CA THR A 296 -16.76 -22.11 -15.56
C THR A 296 -18.19 -22.66 -15.60
N ARG A 297 -18.34 -24.00 -15.58
CA ARG A 297 -19.63 -24.70 -15.48
C ARG A 297 -20.08 -24.83 -14.01
N GLY A 298 -21.39 -24.64 -13.76
CA GLY A 298 -22.02 -24.78 -12.44
C GLY A 298 -22.22 -23.48 -11.64
N LEU A 299 -23.36 -23.35 -10.95
CA LEU A 299 -23.71 -22.17 -10.13
C LEU A 299 -22.78 -21.99 -8.91
N ARG A 300 -22.46 -23.09 -8.20
CA ARG A 300 -21.54 -23.05 -7.05
C ARG A 300 -20.13 -22.60 -7.46
N SER A 301 -19.64 -23.12 -8.58
CA SER A 301 -18.33 -22.75 -9.14
C SER A 301 -18.30 -21.29 -9.62
N LYS A 302 -19.40 -20.80 -10.19
CA LYS A 302 -19.56 -19.37 -10.51
C LYS A 302 -19.60 -18.50 -9.25
N ALA A 303 -20.32 -18.89 -8.20
CA ALA A 303 -20.38 -18.15 -6.94
C ALA A 303 -19.01 -18.11 -6.23
N LYS A 304 -18.34 -19.26 -6.10
CA LYS A 304 -16.97 -19.34 -5.55
C LYS A 304 -16.00 -18.45 -6.31
N ARG A 305 -16.18 -18.36 -7.63
CA ARG A 305 -15.37 -17.50 -8.49
C ARG A 305 -15.67 -16.00 -8.32
N VAL A 306 -16.93 -15.62 -8.17
CA VAL A 306 -17.29 -14.23 -7.85
C VAL A 306 -16.66 -13.82 -6.53
N MET A 307 -16.68 -14.70 -5.52
CA MET A 307 -15.97 -14.46 -4.26
C MET A 307 -14.46 -14.34 -4.45
N ALA A 308 -13.86 -15.21 -5.28
CA ALA A 308 -12.44 -15.15 -5.62
C ALA A 308 -12.05 -13.95 -6.52
N GLN A 309 -13.01 -13.20 -7.07
CA GLN A 309 -12.71 -11.95 -7.79
C GLN A 309 -12.21 -10.86 -6.83
N PHE A 310 -12.63 -10.93 -5.57
CA PHE A 310 -12.19 -10.02 -4.51
C PHE A 310 -10.84 -10.44 -3.93
N SER A 311 -10.30 -11.60 -4.31
CA SER A 311 -8.92 -11.94 -3.97
C SER A 311 -7.93 -11.27 -4.92
N PRO A 312 -6.76 -10.85 -4.42
CA PRO A 312 -5.68 -10.30 -5.24
C PRO A 312 -5.29 -11.22 -6.42
N HIS A 313 -4.87 -10.63 -7.54
CA HIS A 313 -4.42 -11.38 -8.72
C HIS A 313 -3.03 -12.00 -8.52
N ASP A 314 -2.12 -11.24 -7.94
CA ASP A 314 -0.77 -11.67 -7.55
C ASP A 314 -0.50 -11.24 -6.11
N PHE A 315 0.05 -12.16 -5.32
CA PHE A 315 0.39 -11.93 -3.92
C PHE A 315 1.86 -12.24 -3.68
N THR A 316 2.70 -11.35 -4.20
CA THR A 316 4.15 -11.40 -4.01
C THR A 316 4.56 -10.80 -2.67
N LYS A 317 5.47 -11.49 -1.98
CA LYS A 317 6.21 -10.99 -0.82
C LYS A 317 7.12 -9.82 -1.21
N PHE A 318 7.27 -8.85 -0.31
CA PHE A 318 8.12 -7.69 -0.55
C PHE A 318 9.50 -7.87 0.08
N GLU A 319 10.53 -7.95 -0.76
CA GLU A 319 11.92 -7.93 -0.30
C GLU A 319 12.52 -6.52 -0.41
N TRP A 320 12.28 -5.69 0.61
CA TRP A 320 12.70 -4.28 0.61
C TRP A 320 14.22 -4.07 0.56
N GLY A 321 14.99 -5.04 1.07
CA GLY A 321 16.45 -4.98 1.02
C GLY A 321 17.01 -3.74 1.72
N THR A 322 16.53 -3.40 2.92
CA THR A 322 16.83 -2.16 3.66
C THR A 322 18.31 -1.82 3.72
N ALA A 323 19.19 -2.82 3.87
CA ALA A 323 20.64 -2.65 3.96
C ALA A 323 21.39 -2.89 2.63
N ARG A 324 20.70 -3.11 1.50
CA ARG A 324 21.31 -3.38 0.18
C ARG A 324 21.94 -2.11 -0.42
N SER A 325 21.27 -0.98 -0.31
CA SER A 325 21.75 0.32 -0.80
C SER A 325 21.27 1.47 0.09
N PHE A 326 21.97 2.61 0.04
CA PHE A 326 21.53 3.81 0.76
C PHE A 326 20.15 4.29 0.28
N ARG A 327 19.83 4.14 -1.01
CA ARG A 327 18.51 4.48 -1.56
C ARG A 327 17.41 3.59 -0.96
N ASN A 328 17.65 2.28 -0.83
CA ASN A 328 16.70 1.36 -0.21
C ASN A 328 16.49 1.70 1.26
N TYR A 329 17.58 2.01 1.99
CA TYR A 329 17.49 2.44 3.39
C TYR A 329 16.59 3.68 3.54
N VAL A 330 16.86 4.74 2.77
CA VAL A 330 16.07 5.98 2.82
C VAL A 330 14.62 5.73 2.42
N ALA A 331 14.37 4.92 1.38
CA ALA A 331 13.01 4.59 0.94
C ALA A 331 12.21 3.86 2.04
N VAL A 332 12.84 2.91 2.75
CA VAL A 332 12.20 2.20 3.86
C VAL A 332 11.96 3.15 5.04
N VAL A 333 12.95 3.95 5.45
CA VAL A 333 12.76 4.91 6.55
C VAL A 333 11.63 5.90 6.24
N MET A 334 11.57 6.41 5.01
CA MET A 334 10.49 7.29 4.56
C MET A 334 9.13 6.57 4.53
N LEU A 335 9.08 5.31 4.08
CA LEU A 335 7.86 4.50 4.12
C LEU A 335 7.33 4.37 5.56
N LEU A 336 8.20 3.99 6.51
CA LEU A 336 7.79 3.82 7.91
C LEU A 336 7.38 5.17 8.53
N ALA A 337 8.09 6.26 8.23
CA ALA A 337 7.76 7.59 8.73
C ALA A 337 6.40 8.10 8.19
N VAL A 338 6.11 7.87 6.90
CA VAL A 338 4.82 8.24 6.29
C VAL A 338 3.68 7.41 6.87
N PHE A 339 3.90 6.11 7.11
CA PHE A 339 2.92 5.26 7.81
C PHE A 339 2.60 5.80 9.19
N LEU A 340 3.63 6.05 10.00
CA LEU A 340 3.48 6.58 11.35
C LEU A 340 2.74 7.92 11.33
N ALA A 341 3.09 8.81 10.41
CA ALA A 341 2.42 10.10 10.28
C ALA A 341 0.94 9.94 9.87
N ALA A 342 0.65 9.08 8.88
CA ALA A 342 -0.71 8.82 8.44
C ALA A 342 -1.60 8.21 9.54
N GLU A 343 -1.00 7.49 10.49
CA GLU A 343 -1.68 6.89 11.65
C GLU A 343 -1.87 7.85 12.81
N LEU A 344 -0.94 8.77 13.03
CA LEU A 344 -1.09 9.83 14.03
C LEU A 344 -2.09 10.91 13.56
N SER A 345 -2.15 11.21 12.26
CA SER A 345 -3.07 12.20 11.68
C SER A 345 -4.51 12.12 12.20
N PRO A 346 -5.21 10.96 12.21
CA PRO A 346 -6.60 10.89 12.65
C PRO A 346 -6.78 11.29 14.12
N PHE A 347 -5.81 11.01 15.00
CA PHE A 347 -5.89 11.42 16.40
C PHE A 347 -5.83 12.94 16.56
N TYR A 348 -4.98 13.61 15.78
CA TYR A 348 -4.94 15.07 15.78
C TYR A 348 -6.15 15.69 15.10
N LEU A 349 -6.54 15.19 13.92
CA LEU A 349 -7.66 15.74 13.15
C LEU A 349 -8.98 15.61 13.93
N LYS A 350 -9.23 14.45 14.56
CA LYS A 350 -10.44 14.28 15.39
C LYS A 350 -10.44 15.26 16.57
N SER A 351 -9.31 15.45 17.24
CA SER A 351 -9.23 16.33 18.42
C SER A 351 -9.34 17.81 18.03
N LEU A 352 -8.71 18.21 16.92
CA LEU A 352 -8.78 19.58 16.39
C LEU A 352 -10.19 19.93 15.92
N LEU A 353 -10.86 19.02 15.20
CA LEU A 353 -12.18 19.24 14.61
C LEU A 353 -13.35 18.82 15.53
N TRP A 354 -13.07 18.37 16.75
CA TRP A 354 -14.06 17.87 17.72
C TRP A 354 -14.93 16.73 17.19
N MET A 355 -14.28 15.69 16.66
CA MET A 355 -14.92 14.44 16.26
C MET A 355 -14.60 13.32 17.26
N GLU A 356 -15.61 12.54 17.63
CA GLU A 356 -15.42 11.37 18.48
C GLU A 356 -14.64 10.27 17.74
N PRO A 357 -13.89 9.40 18.44
CA PRO A 357 -13.18 8.28 17.81
C PRO A 357 -14.08 7.34 17.01
N GLU A 358 -15.31 7.13 17.49
CA GLU A 358 -16.32 6.26 16.86
C GLU A 358 -17.07 6.94 15.70
N HIS A 359 -16.80 8.22 15.45
CA HIS A 359 -17.50 8.99 14.44
C HIS A 359 -17.27 8.39 13.04
N PRO A 360 -18.31 8.22 12.20
CA PRO A 360 -18.20 7.56 10.89
C PRO A 360 -17.14 8.16 9.97
N ILE A 361 -16.91 9.48 10.03
CA ILE A 361 -15.86 10.15 9.23
C ILE A 361 -14.46 9.65 9.61
N VAL A 362 -14.20 9.43 10.90
CA VAL A 362 -12.89 8.94 11.38
C VAL A 362 -12.67 7.50 10.91
N ILE A 363 -13.68 6.63 11.09
CA ILE A 363 -13.63 5.23 10.65
C ILE A 363 -13.50 5.15 9.12
N ALA A 364 -14.28 5.94 8.39
CA ALA A 364 -14.22 6.00 6.93
C ALA A 364 -12.84 6.46 6.43
N ARG A 365 -12.22 7.43 7.10
CA ARG A 365 -10.86 7.89 6.76
C ARG A 365 -9.82 6.79 7.00
N LEU A 366 -9.92 6.01 8.08
CA LEU A 366 -9.02 4.86 8.32
C LEU A 366 -9.14 3.81 7.21
N ALA A 367 -10.36 3.41 6.86
CA ALA A 367 -10.62 2.46 5.77
C ALA A 367 -10.15 3.01 4.40
N PHE A 368 -10.37 4.29 4.15
CA PHE A 368 -9.96 4.98 2.93
C PHE A 368 -8.43 5.01 2.77
N ILE A 369 -7.68 5.38 3.80
CA ILE A 369 -6.21 5.38 3.76
C ILE A 369 -5.66 3.96 3.59
N PHE A 370 -6.27 2.96 4.25
CA PHE A 370 -5.93 1.55 4.03
C PHE A 370 -6.08 1.16 2.55
N LEU A 371 -7.21 1.48 1.92
CA LEU A 371 -7.44 1.21 0.50
C LEU A 371 -6.46 1.93 -0.42
N CYS A 372 -6.10 3.17 -0.12
CA CYS A 372 -5.10 3.91 -0.90
C CYS A 372 -3.68 3.36 -0.73
N ALA A 373 -3.34 2.89 0.47
CA ALA A 373 -2.02 2.38 0.81
C ALA A 373 -1.69 1.07 0.11
N LEU A 374 -2.68 0.20 -0.13
CA LEU A 374 -2.51 -1.09 -0.81
C LEU A 374 -1.78 -0.97 -2.18
N PRO A 375 -2.30 -0.23 -3.19
CA PRO A 375 -1.59 -0.04 -4.45
C PRO A 375 -0.36 0.88 -4.29
N ALA A 376 -0.41 1.89 -3.42
CA ALA A 376 0.69 2.83 -3.23
C ALA A 376 1.99 2.14 -2.76
N VAL A 377 1.92 1.27 -1.75
CA VAL A 377 3.11 0.57 -1.25
C VAL A 377 3.65 -0.41 -2.29
N ARG A 378 2.77 -1.03 -3.10
CA ARG A 378 3.19 -1.85 -4.24
C ARG A 378 3.93 -1.04 -5.30
N GLU A 379 3.41 0.14 -5.67
CA GLU A 379 4.09 1.06 -6.60
C GLU A 379 5.45 1.50 -6.04
N LEU A 380 5.54 1.82 -4.74
CA LEU A 380 6.80 2.20 -4.10
C LEU A 380 7.83 1.07 -4.12
N TYR A 381 7.39 -0.15 -3.84
CA TYR A 381 8.22 -1.34 -3.89
C TYR A 381 8.82 -1.54 -5.28
N GLN A 382 7.99 -1.45 -6.33
CA GLN A 382 8.43 -1.55 -7.73
C GLN A 382 9.38 -0.41 -8.10
N TYR A 383 9.06 0.84 -7.74
CA TYR A 383 9.91 2.00 -7.99
C TYR A 383 11.31 1.90 -7.34
N THR A 384 11.39 1.27 -6.18
CA THR A 384 12.64 1.14 -5.41
C THR A 384 13.48 -0.04 -5.91
N ASN A 385 12.86 -1.19 -6.20
CA ASN A 385 13.57 -2.43 -6.51
C ASN A 385 13.72 -2.72 -8.01
N ASP A 386 12.87 -2.16 -8.87
CA ASP A 386 12.98 -2.30 -10.33
C ASP A 386 12.99 -0.92 -11.03
N PRO A 387 14.08 -0.14 -10.87
CA PRO A 387 14.19 1.19 -11.46
C PRO A 387 14.28 1.18 -12.99
N ARG A 388 14.47 0.02 -13.64
CA ARG A 388 14.46 -0.09 -15.10
C ARG A 388 13.04 -0.09 -15.66
N ARG A 389 12.09 -0.71 -14.95
CA ARG A 389 10.67 -0.72 -15.33
C ARG A 389 9.89 0.46 -14.76
N ALA A 390 10.19 0.86 -13.53
CA ALA A 390 9.50 1.94 -12.82
C ALA A 390 10.38 3.19 -12.71
N VAL A 391 10.49 3.94 -13.82
CA VAL A 391 11.31 5.17 -13.89
C VAL A 391 10.64 6.35 -13.17
N ARG A 392 9.31 6.41 -13.17
CA ARG A 392 8.51 7.42 -12.47
C ARG A 392 7.78 6.79 -11.31
N MET A 393 7.62 7.57 -10.24
CA MET A 393 6.79 7.20 -9.10
C MET A 393 5.34 7.03 -9.57
N GLY A 394 4.68 5.98 -9.08
CA GLY A 394 3.30 5.69 -9.43
C GLY A 394 2.32 6.74 -8.88
N GLN A 395 1.14 6.79 -9.49
CA GLN A 395 0.13 7.82 -9.19
C GLN A 395 -0.49 7.65 -7.80
N HIS A 396 -0.68 6.40 -7.33
CA HIS A 396 -1.27 6.14 -6.03
C HIS A 396 -0.30 6.55 -4.91
N VAL A 397 0.97 6.16 -5.01
CA VAL A 397 1.96 6.55 -3.99
C VAL A 397 2.23 8.04 -4.01
N TRP A 398 2.35 8.65 -5.20
CA TRP A 398 2.58 10.08 -5.28
C TRP A 398 1.44 10.88 -4.64
N LEU A 399 0.19 10.51 -4.95
CA LEU A 399 -0.97 11.22 -4.40
C LEU A 399 -1.13 10.95 -2.91
N LEU A 400 -0.95 9.72 -2.44
CA LEU A 400 -1.02 9.41 -1.00
C LEU A 400 0.07 10.15 -0.20
N LEU A 401 1.28 10.31 -0.76
CA LEU A 401 2.33 11.13 -0.15
C LEU A 401 1.92 12.60 -0.04
N ALA A 402 1.31 13.15 -1.10
CA ALA A 402 0.76 14.51 -1.07
C ALA A 402 -0.33 14.63 0.01
N THR A 403 -1.29 13.72 0.04
CA THR A 403 -2.36 13.66 1.03
C THR A 403 -1.85 13.67 2.47
N VAL A 404 -0.93 12.76 2.80
CA VAL A 404 -0.38 12.68 4.16
C VAL A 404 0.44 13.93 4.49
N ALA A 405 1.21 14.47 3.55
CA ALA A 405 1.95 15.70 3.76
C ALA A 405 1.02 16.90 4.01
N THR A 406 -0.06 17.04 3.24
CA THR A 406 -1.05 18.10 3.40
C THR A 406 -1.81 17.97 4.72
N GLU A 407 -2.19 16.76 5.14
CA GLU A 407 -2.75 16.51 6.48
C GLU A 407 -1.81 16.99 7.59
N ILE A 408 -0.52 16.63 7.51
CA ILE A 408 0.48 17.06 8.50
C ILE A 408 0.58 18.59 8.53
N LEU A 409 0.59 19.26 7.38
CA LEU A 409 0.62 20.72 7.31
C LEU A 409 -0.61 21.35 7.96
N VAL A 410 -1.80 20.78 7.72
CA VAL A 410 -3.05 21.21 8.35
C VAL A 410 -2.98 21.05 9.87
N ILE A 411 -2.51 19.89 10.34
CA ILE A 411 -2.33 19.61 11.77
C ILE A 411 -1.36 20.61 12.40
N ILE A 412 -0.17 20.80 11.82
CA ILE A 412 0.83 21.75 12.34
C ILE A 412 0.26 23.17 12.42
N LYS A 413 -0.42 23.62 11.36
CA LYS A 413 -1.05 24.94 11.30
C LYS A 413 -2.09 25.11 12.41
N TRP A 414 -3.01 24.16 12.54
CA TRP A 414 -4.11 24.26 13.49
C TRP A 414 -3.70 24.01 14.94
N THR A 415 -2.77 23.10 15.20
CA THR A 415 -2.19 22.91 16.54
C THR A 415 -1.53 24.18 17.05
N SER A 416 -0.86 24.94 16.17
CA SER A 416 -0.24 26.22 16.52
C SER A 416 -1.25 27.36 16.77
N SER A 417 -2.54 27.15 16.49
CA SER A 417 -3.60 28.13 16.75
C SER A 417 -3.93 28.21 18.24
N PRO A 418 -4.17 29.39 18.81
CA PRO A 418 -4.66 29.53 20.19
C PRO A 418 -5.97 28.78 20.47
N HIS A 419 -6.77 28.52 19.43
CA HIS A 419 -8.08 27.85 19.54
C HIS A 419 -7.99 26.32 19.62
N SER A 420 -6.80 25.74 19.48
CA SER A 420 -6.60 24.29 19.50
C SER A 420 -6.73 23.73 20.91
N GLY A 421 -6.25 24.45 21.92
CA GLY A 421 -6.06 23.93 23.28
C GLY A 421 -4.91 22.91 23.39
N ILE A 422 -4.20 22.62 22.30
CA ILE A 422 -3.13 21.62 22.25
C ILE A 422 -1.79 22.31 22.53
N PRO A 423 -1.00 21.85 23.52
CA PRO A 423 0.33 22.37 23.78
C PRO A 423 1.26 22.25 22.55
N PRO A 424 2.16 23.23 22.30
CA PRO A 424 3.14 23.13 21.23
C PRO A 424 4.07 21.92 21.42
N LEU A 425 4.54 21.30 20.33
CA LEU A 425 5.42 20.12 20.39
C LEU A 425 6.68 20.32 21.25
N MET A 426 7.20 21.56 21.28
CA MET A 426 8.36 21.94 22.09
C MET A 426 8.06 22.03 23.59
N SER A 427 6.82 21.88 24.05
CA SER A 427 6.48 21.80 25.47
C SER A 427 6.80 20.44 26.10
N ALA A 428 7.14 19.44 25.27
CA ALA A 428 7.53 18.10 25.72
C ALA A 428 8.61 18.11 26.81
N SER A 429 8.59 17.10 27.68
CA SER A 429 9.58 16.93 28.74
C SER A 429 10.99 16.78 28.18
N LYS A 430 12.02 17.09 29.00
CA LYS A 430 13.43 16.94 28.59
C LYS A 430 13.76 15.48 28.20
N VAL A 431 13.14 14.52 28.88
CA VAL A 431 13.32 13.09 28.62
C VAL A 431 12.81 12.73 27.22
N VAL A 432 11.60 13.18 26.88
CA VAL A 432 11.00 12.93 25.56
C VAL A 432 11.86 13.54 24.45
N LYS A 433 12.26 14.80 24.61
CA LYS A 433 13.14 15.48 23.64
C LYS A 433 14.48 14.76 23.45
N MET A 434 15.07 14.28 24.54
CA MET A 434 16.30 13.47 24.47
C MET A 434 16.06 12.16 23.71
N GLY A 435 14.93 11.49 23.95
CA GLY A 435 14.53 10.31 23.20
C GLY A 435 14.45 10.56 21.69
N TRP A 436 13.82 11.66 21.27
CA TRP A 436 13.77 12.04 19.85
C TRP A 436 15.15 12.33 19.26
N VAL A 437 16.03 13.01 20.00
CA VAL A 437 17.41 13.27 19.56
C VAL A 437 18.19 11.96 19.41
N VAL A 438 18.05 11.03 20.35
CA VAL A 438 18.70 9.70 20.28
C VAL A 438 18.17 8.90 19.10
N GLY A 439 16.86 8.85 18.89
CA GLY A 439 16.24 8.19 17.74
C GLY A 439 16.69 8.80 16.41
N GLY A 440 16.67 10.13 16.29
CA GLY A 440 17.15 10.85 15.12
C GLY A 440 18.64 10.61 14.85
N LEU A 441 19.47 10.59 15.89
CA LEU A 441 20.89 10.28 15.76
C LEU A 441 21.10 8.83 15.29
N ALA A 442 20.34 7.86 15.81
CA ALA A 442 20.41 6.47 15.37
C ALA A 442 20.09 6.31 13.88
N LEU A 443 19.08 7.02 13.38
CA LEU A 443 18.71 7.04 11.95
C LEU A 443 19.79 7.61 11.04
N VAL A 444 20.71 8.43 11.56
CA VAL A 444 21.84 9.03 10.82
C VAL A 444 23.13 8.22 10.98
N VAL A 445 23.42 7.75 12.20
CA VAL A 445 24.65 7.01 12.51
C VAL A 445 24.69 5.67 11.80
N TYR A 446 23.58 4.92 11.79
CA TYR A 446 23.52 3.62 11.13
C TYR A 446 23.88 3.69 9.63
N PRO A 447 23.23 4.50 8.78
CA PRO A 447 23.57 4.55 7.36
C PRO A 447 24.95 5.17 7.11
N SER A 448 25.39 6.10 7.96
CA SER A 448 26.74 6.67 7.89
C SER A 448 27.81 5.59 8.11
N ALA A 449 27.62 4.71 9.09
CA ALA A 449 28.52 3.59 9.35
C ALA A 449 28.43 2.52 8.25
N LYS A 450 27.21 2.14 7.85
CA LYS A 450 26.97 1.02 6.91
C LYS A 450 27.37 1.35 5.47
N PHE A 451 27.06 2.56 5.00
CA PHE A 451 27.26 2.95 3.60
C PHE A 451 28.35 4.02 3.43
N GLY A 452 28.41 4.99 4.35
CA GLY A 452 29.36 6.10 4.31
C GLY A 452 30.82 5.65 4.48
N VAL A 453 31.12 4.93 5.57
CA VAL A 453 32.50 4.48 5.87
C VAL A 453 33.09 3.60 4.75
N PRO A 454 32.40 2.57 4.21
CA PRO A 454 32.89 1.82 3.06
C PRO A 454 33.02 2.67 1.79
N GLY A 455 32.12 3.65 1.58
CA GLY A 455 32.20 4.61 0.49
C GLY A 455 33.49 5.44 0.53
N VAL A 456 33.80 6.03 1.70
CA VAL A 456 35.03 6.80 1.92
C VAL A 456 36.26 5.93 1.76
N ARG A 457 36.28 4.71 2.32
CA ARG A 457 37.40 3.77 2.15
C ARG A 457 37.67 3.44 0.68
N ARG A 458 36.61 3.18 -0.12
CA ARG A 458 36.74 2.94 -1.57
C ARG A 458 37.26 4.16 -2.31
N TRP A 459 36.79 5.36 -1.97
CA TRP A 459 37.26 6.61 -2.57
C TRP A 459 38.74 6.89 -2.26
N VAL A 460 39.17 6.69 -1.00
CA VAL A 460 40.57 6.85 -0.60
C VAL A 460 41.47 5.84 -1.32
N ARG A 461 41.06 4.57 -1.41
CA ARG A 461 41.80 3.55 -2.19
C ARG A 461 41.88 3.93 -3.66
N GLY A 462 40.76 4.34 -4.27
CA GLY A 462 40.74 4.79 -5.66
C GLY A 462 41.64 6.00 -5.93
N LYS A 463 41.76 6.94 -4.98
CA LYS A 463 42.73 8.05 -5.05
C LYS A 463 44.17 7.55 -4.98
N LYS A 464 44.48 6.63 -4.06
CA LYS A 464 45.81 6.02 -3.95
C LYS A 464 46.18 5.24 -5.21
N ASP A 465 45.25 4.47 -5.77
CA ASP A 465 45.46 3.68 -7.00
C ASP A 465 45.65 4.58 -8.22
N LYS A 466 44.87 5.67 -8.36
CA LYS A 466 45.07 6.67 -9.42
C LYS A 466 46.43 7.38 -9.28
N ALA A 467 46.82 7.74 -8.06
CA ALA A 467 48.13 8.35 -7.81
C ALA A 467 49.28 7.37 -8.14
N ALA A 468 49.13 6.09 -7.80
CA ALA A 468 50.10 5.05 -8.14
C ALA A 468 50.20 4.81 -9.66
N ARG A 469 49.07 4.80 -10.38
CA ARG A 469 49.03 4.63 -11.84
C ARG A 469 49.65 5.82 -12.59
N ARG A 470 49.44 7.05 -12.11
CA ARG A 470 50.13 8.25 -12.61
C ARG A 470 51.65 8.16 -12.39
N LYS A 471 52.07 7.73 -11.20
CA LYS A 471 53.49 7.58 -10.86
C LYS A 471 54.18 6.46 -11.67
N ALA A 472 53.41 5.47 -12.14
CA ALA A 472 53.88 4.38 -12.99
C ALA A 472 53.80 4.68 -14.51
N GLY A 473 53.49 5.92 -14.92
CA GLY A 473 53.45 6.32 -16.33
C GLY A 473 52.32 5.68 -17.16
N LYS A 474 51.29 5.13 -16.52
CA LYS A 474 50.19 4.39 -17.19
C LYS A 474 48.94 5.23 -17.50
N ILE A 475 48.89 6.47 -17.03
CA ILE A 475 47.78 7.42 -17.27
C ILE A 475 48.39 8.83 -17.31
N GLU A 476 48.28 9.53 -18.44
CA GLU A 476 48.52 10.99 -18.53
C GLU A 476 47.38 11.76 -17.81
#